data_AF-A0A317YDW8-F1
#
_entry.id   AF-A0A317YDW8-F1
#
_cell.length_a   1.000
_cell.length_b   1.000
_cell.length_c   1.000
_cell.angle_alpha   90.00
_cell.angle_beta   90.00
_cell.angle_gamma   90.00
#
_symmetry.space_group_name_H-M   'P 1'
#
loop_
_entity.id
_entity.type
_entity.pdbx_description
1 polymer ?
#
loop_
_entity_poly.entity_id
_entity_poly.type
_entity_poly.pdbx_seq_one_letter_code
_entity_poly.pdbx_strand_id
1 'polypeptide(L)'
;MAAAAAPRPKSPPASPDPCGRHRLQLAVDALHREIGFLEGEISSIEGVHAASRCCKEVDEFVGRNPDPFLTISQQERGSHDQSQQFLKKFRYFRCSQLLINMLSVLAH
;
A
#
# COMPACT_ATOMS: atom_id res chain seq x y z
N MET A 1 -60.09 2.43 -42.58
CA MET A 1 -58.84 2.54 -43.36
C MET A 1 -57.69 2.79 -42.41
N ALA A 2 -56.85 1.80 -42.13
CA ALA A 2 -55.65 1.98 -41.31
C ALA A 2 -54.48 2.29 -42.26
N ALA A 3 -53.92 3.49 -42.15
CA ALA A 3 -52.75 3.90 -42.91
C ALA A 3 -51.52 3.13 -42.42
N ALA A 4 -50.91 2.33 -43.29
CA ALA A 4 -49.65 1.64 -43.00
C ALA A 4 -48.55 2.68 -42.78
N ALA A 5 -47.99 2.72 -41.57
CA ALA A 5 -46.86 3.58 -41.25
C ALA A 5 -45.61 3.12 -42.04
N ALA A 6 -44.99 4.04 -42.77
CA ALA A 6 -43.76 3.76 -43.52
C ALA A 6 -42.64 3.31 -42.56
N PRO A 7 -41.84 2.28 -42.92
CA PRO A 7 -40.74 1.82 -42.08
C PRO A 7 -39.73 2.94 -41.89
N ARG A 8 -39.41 3.27 -40.64
CA ARG A 8 -38.36 4.24 -40.33
C ARG A 8 -36.99 3.67 -40.72
N PRO A 9 -36.11 4.46 -41.36
CA PRO A 9 -34.75 4.02 -41.66
C PRO A 9 -34.03 3.69 -40.35
N LYS A 10 -33.31 2.56 -40.33
CA LYS A 10 -32.41 2.21 -39.23
C LYS A 10 -31.32 3.29 -39.16
N SER A 11 -30.95 3.69 -37.94
CA SER A 11 -29.83 4.62 -37.74
C SER A 11 -28.55 4.04 -38.36
N PRO A 12 -27.67 4.89 -38.92
CA PRO A 12 -26.37 4.44 -39.42
C PRO A 12 -25.57 3.69 -38.34
N PRO A 13 -24.70 2.74 -38.73
CA PRO A 13 -23.79 2.09 -37.79
C PRO A 13 -23.00 3.13 -37.00
N ALA A 14 -22.78 2.88 -35.70
CA ALA A 14 -21.93 3.74 -34.89
C ALA A 14 -20.56 3.85 -35.58
N SER A 15 -20.07 5.08 -35.75
CA SER A 15 -18.74 5.31 -36.30
C SER A 15 -17.71 4.56 -35.46
N PRO A 16 -16.69 3.93 -36.06
CA PRO A 16 -15.59 3.36 -35.29
C PRO A 16 -15.06 4.43 -34.32
N ASP A 17 -14.85 4.08 -33.06
CA ASP A 17 -14.17 4.93 -32.09
C ASP A 17 -12.68 4.52 -32.01
N PRO A 18 -11.84 5.02 -32.94
CA PRO A 18 -10.41 4.73 -32.92
C PRO A 18 -9.74 5.30 -31.66
N CYS A 19 -10.30 6.36 -31.08
CA CYS A 19 -9.77 7.03 -29.89
C CYS A 19 -10.00 6.20 -28.63
N GLY A 20 -11.15 5.54 -28.50
CA GLY A 20 -11.48 4.65 -27.38
C GLY A 20 -10.51 3.48 -27.28
N ARG A 21 -10.24 2.79 -28.40
CA ARG A 21 -9.29 1.67 -28.42
C ARG A 21 -7.87 2.12 -28.07
N HIS A 22 -7.42 3.26 -28.59
CA HIS A 22 -6.10 3.80 -28.28
C HIS A 22 -5.94 4.15 -26.80
N ARG A 23 -6.95 4.83 -26.22
CA ARG A 23 -6.95 5.17 -24.79
C ARG A 23 -6.93 3.94 -23.89
N LEU A 24 -7.70 2.91 -24.24
CA LEU A 24 -7.69 1.63 -23.52
C LEU A 24 -6.32 0.96 -23.59
N GLN A 25 -5.67 0.97 -24.76
CA GLN A 25 -4.32 0.41 -24.90
C GLN A 25 -3.30 1.16 -24.03
N LEU A 26 -3.35 2.50 -24.02
CA LEU A 26 -2.47 3.30 -23.15
C LEU A 26 -2.69 3.01 -21.66
N ALA A 27 -3.95 2.79 -21.25
CA ALA A 27 -4.26 2.41 -19.87
C ALA A 27 -3.69 1.02 -19.53
N VAL A 28 -3.82 0.05 -20.44
CA VAL A 28 -3.23 -1.29 -20.29
C VAL A 28 -1.69 -1.20 -20.20
N ASP A 29 -1.06 -0.42 -21.06
CA ASP A 29 0.39 -0.24 -21.06
C ASP A 29 0.89 0.44 -19.78
N ALA A 30 0.13 1.40 -19.25
CA ALA A 30 0.42 2.02 -17.96
C ALA A 30 0.32 1.02 -16.81
N LEU A 31 -0.72 0.17 -16.80
CA LEU A 31 -0.88 -0.88 -15.80
C LEU A 31 0.25 -1.92 -15.86
N HIS A 32 0.69 -2.33 -17.05
CA HIS A 32 1.84 -3.23 -17.18
C HIS A 32 3.13 -2.64 -16.59
N ARG A 33 3.35 -1.34 -16.75
CA ARG A 33 4.49 -0.64 -16.14
C ARG A 33 4.38 -0.62 -14.62
N GLU A 34 3.19 -0.33 -14.10
CA GLU A 34 2.94 -0.33 -12.65
C GLU A 34 3.15 -1.72 -12.05
N ILE A 35 2.67 -2.77 -12.72
CA ILE A 35 2.89 -4.17 -12.29
C ILE A 35 4.40 -4.45 -12.20
N GLY A 36 5.16 -4.16 -13.26
CA GLY A 36 6.60 -4.39 -13.24
C GLY A 36 7.34 -3.56 -12.17
N PHE A 37 6.89 -2.34 -11.91
CA PHE A 37 7.43 -1.51 -10.83
C PHE A 37 7.19 -2.13 -9.46
N LEU A 38 5.94 -2.53 -9.16
CA LEU A 38 5.56 -3.14 -7.88
C LEU A 38 6.24 -4.50 -7.67
N GLU A 39 6.34 -5.33 -8.70
CA GLU A 39 7.10 -6.60 -8.63
C GLU A 39 8.58 -6.35 -8.30
N GLY A 40 9.17 -5.31 -8.90
CA GLY A 40 10.52 -4.85 -8.59
C GLY A 40 10.66 -4.35 -7.14
N GLU A 41 9.71 -3.55 -6.65
CA GLU A 41 9.71 -3.09 -5.25
C GLU A 41 9.60 -4.25 -4.26
N ILE A 42 8.71 -5.21 -4.51
CA ILE A 42 8.55 -6.42 -3.68
C ILE A 42 9.85 -7.20 -3.62
N SER A 43 10.49 -7.43 -4.78
CA SER A 43 11.78 -8.12 -4.83
C SER A 43 12.88 -7.34 -4.11
N SER A 44 12.89 -6.00 -4.19
CA SER A 44 13.89 -5.17 -3.52
C SER A 44 13.77 -5.18 -2.00
N ILE A 45 12.57 -5.38 -1.44
CA ILE A 45 12.37 -5.45 0.01
C ILE A 45 12.48 -6.89 0.55
N GLU A 46 12.61 -7.89 -0.32
CA GLU A 46 12.81 -9.27 0.08
C GLU A 46 14.14 -9.40 0.83
N GLY A 47 14.09 -9.98 2.03
CA GLY A 47 15.27 -10.12 2.89
C GLY A 47 15.68 -8.85 3.66
N VAL A 48 15.00 -7.72 3.46
CA VAL A 48 15.25 -6.50 4.27
C VAL A 48 14.85 -6.76 5.73
N HIS A 49 15.72 -6.37 6.66
CA HIS A 49 15.47 -6.54 8.08
C HIS A 49 14.35 -5.62 8.59
N ALA A 50 13.69 -6.04 9.68
CA ALA A 50 12.72 -5.20 10.37
C ALA A 50 13.33 -3.84 10.73
N ALA A 51 12.56 -2.76 10.57
CA ALA A 51 13.01 -1.40 10.86
C ALA A 51 13.57 -1.25 12.29
N SER A 52 13.04 -2.00 13.26
CA SER A 52 13.54 -2.03 14.64
C SER A 52 15.00 -2.45 14.75
N ARG A 53 15.46 -3.35 13.88
CA ARG A 53 16.86 -3.79 13.84
C ARG A 53 17.76 -2.67 13.34
N CYS A 54 17.42 -2.04 12.20
CA CYS A 54 18.15 -0.88 11.70
C CYS A 54 18.21 0.26 12.73
N CYS A 55 17.08 0.57 13.40
CA CYS A 55 17.05 1.61 14.43
C CYS A 55 17.97 1.29 15.62
N LYS A 56 18.02 0.02 16.05
CA LYS A 56 18.92 -0.41 17.14
C LYS A 56 20.40 -0.31 16.74
N GLU A 57 20.73 -0.69 15.51
CA GLU A 57 22.11 -0.58 14.99
C GLU A 57 22.58 0.88 14.95
N VAL A 58 21.71 1.81 14.54
CA VAL A 58 21.98 3.26 14.56
C VAL A 58 22.12 3.78 15.99
N ASP A 59 21.21 3.42 16.90
CA ASP A 59 21.24 3.83 18.30
C ASP A 59 22.53 3.35 19.00
N GLU A 60 22.92 2.09 18.78
CA GLU A 60 24.17 1.53 19.30
C GLU A 60 25.40 2.25 18.72
N PHE A 61 25.39 2.61 17.43
CA PHE A 61 26.48 3.33 16.80
C PHE A 61 26.66 4.73 17.40
N VAL A 62 25.57 5.48 17.55
CA VAL A 62 25.59 6.82 18.16
C VAL A 62 25.99 6.74 19.63
N GLY A 63 25.51 5.73 20.36
CA GLY A 63 25.90 5.49 21.75
C GLY A 63 27.40 5.20 21.91
N ARG A 64 28.05 4.55 20.94
CA ARG A 64 29.51 4.30 20.93
C ARG A 64 30.32 5.50 20.47
N ASN A 65 29.74 6.40 19.68
CA ASN A 65 30.40 7.56 19.09
C ASN A 65 29.62 8.84 19.46
N PRO A 66 29.67 9.26 20.74
CA PRO A 66 28.96 10.46 21.17
C PRO A 66 29.55 11.70 20.50
N ASP A 67 28.68 12.56 19.98
CA ASP A 67 29.09 13.86 19.43
C ASP A 67 29.62 14.75 20.58
N PRO A 68 30.84 15.31 20.47
CA PRO A 68 31.41 16.21 21.48
C PRO A 68 30.54 17.42 21.84
N PHE A 69 29.63 17.82 20.95
CA PHE A 69 28.76 18.97 21.12
C PHE A 69 27.31 18.62 21.46
N LEU A 70 26.94 17.33 21.45
CA LEU A 70 25.62 16.89 21.87
C LEU A 70 25.70 16.24 23.25
N THR A 71 25.24 16.96 24.27
CA THR A 71 25.00 16.40 25.60
C THR A 71 23.80 15.47 25.55
N ILE A 72 24.04 14.17 25.30
CA ILE A 72 23.03 13.14 25.52
C ILE A 72 22.84 13.03 27.04
N SER A 73 21.86 13.74 27.57
CA SER A 73 21.43 13.55 28.95
C SER A 73 20.99 12.09 29.07
N GLN A 74 21.64 11.35 29.98
CA GLN A 74 21.20 10.01 30.36
C GLN A 74 19.87 10.13 31.10
N GLN A 75 18.78 10.48 30.41
CA GLN A 75 17.46 10.30 30.95
C GLN A 75 17.29 8.79 31.09
N GLU A 76 17.20 8.36 32.34
CA GLU A 76 17.43 6.99 32.76
C GLU A 76 16.67 5.97 31.92
N ARG A 77 17.32 4.83 31.70
CA ARG A 77 16.77 3.60 31.12
C ARG A 77 15.65 2.97 32.00
N GLY A 78 14.87 3.78 32.71
CA GLY A 78 13.82 3.39 33.65
C GLY A 78 12.39 3.57 33.13
N SER A 79 12.17 4.05 31.90
CA SER A 79 10.81 4.30 31.37
C SER A 79 10.48 3.61 30.04
N HIS A 80 11.35 2.72 29.54
CA HIS A 80 11.11 2.02 28.26
C HIS A 80 10.07 0.89 28.38
N ASP A 81 9.92 0.27 29.55
CA ASP A 81 9.08 -0.93 29.68
C ASP A 81 7.57 -0.61 29.67
N GLN A 82 7.17 0.53 30.22
CA GLN A 82 5.74 0.91 30.32
C GLN A 82 5.16 1.34 28.96
N SER A 83 5.93 2.08 28.16
CA SER A 83 5.53 2.51 26.81
C SER A 83 5.47 1.32 25.83
N GLN A 84 6.42 0.38 25.94
CA GLN A 84 6.41 -0.86 25.17
C GLN A 84 5.19 -1.74 25.48
N GLN A 85 4.76 -1.87 26.74
CA GLN A 85 3.55 -2.61 27.09
C GLN A 85 2.28 -1.97 26.51
N PHE A 86 2.18 -0.64 26.54
CA PHE A 86 1.02 0.06 25.98
C PHE A 86 0.92 -0.11 24.46
N LEU A 87 2.05 0.02 23.74
CA LEU A 87 2.13 -0.19 22.30
C LEU A 87 1.89 -1.67 21.92
N LYS A 88 2.42 -2.63 22.68
CA LYS A 88 2.13 -4.07 22.48
C LYS A 88 0.64 -4.36 22.62
N LYS A 89 -0.03 -3.77 23.62
CA LYS A 89 -1.48 -3.94 23.83
C LYS A 89 -2.30 -3.32 22.70
N PHE A 90 -1.90 -2.15 22.20
CA PHE A 90 -2.53 -1.52 21.04
C PHE A 90 -2.32 -2.30 19.73
N ARG A 91 -1.11 -2.84 19.51
CA ARG A 91 -0.79 -3.67 18.34
C ARG A 91 -1.52 -5.02 18.37
N TYR A 92 -1.62 -5.67 19.52
CA TYR A 92 -2.40 -6.91 19.66
C TYR A 92 -3.89 -6.67 19.40
N PHE A 93 -4.44 -5.55 19.88
CA PHE A 93 -5.84 -5.17 19.63
C PHE A 93 -6.11 -4.90 18.15
N ARG A 94 -5.22 -4.17 17.47
CA ARG A 94 -5.32 -3.91 16.02
C ARG A 94 -5.12 -5.17 15.17
N CYS A 95 -4.16 -6.04 15.49
CA CYS A 95 -3.95 -7.31 14.77
C CYS A 95 -5.11 -8.28 14.95
N SER A 96 -5.66 -8.38 16.17
CA SER A 96 -6.85 -9.21 16.42
C SER A 96 -8.05 -8.73 15.61
N GLN A 97 -8.26 -7.41 15.54
CA GLN A 97 -9.36 -6.85 14.74
C GLN A 97 -9.15 -7.06 13.23
N LEU A 98 -7.92 -6.94 12.72
CA LEU A 98 -7.60 -7.20 11.31
C LEU A 98 -7.82 -8.68 10.95
N LEU A 99 -7.41 -9.61 11.82
CA LEU A 99 -7.67 -11.04 11.63
C LEU A 99 -9.16 -11.38 11.64
N ILE A 100 -9.94 -10.77 12.54
CA ILE A 100 -11.41 -10.94 12.60
C ILE A 100 -12.07 -10.40 11.32
N ASN A 101 -11.63 -9.24 10.84
CA ASN A 101 -12.16 -8.64 9.62
C ASN A 101 -11.81 -9.49 8.38
N MET A 102 -10.59 -10.04 8.31
CA MET A 102 -10.17 -10.95 7.24
C MET A 102 -10.99 -12.26 7.25
N LEU A 103 -11.23 -12.84 8.43
CA LEU A 103 -12.06 -14.05 8.57
C LEU A 103 -13.52 -13.81 8.17
N SER A 104 -14.04 -12.60 8.42
CA SER A 104 -15.41 -12.23 8.07
C SER A 104 -15.61 -12.03 6.56
N VAL A 105 -14.57 -11.58 5.84
CA VAL A 105 -14.57 -11.47 4.37
C VAL A 105 -14.45 -12.83 3.69
N LEU A 106 -13.80 -13.81 4.34
CA LEU A 106 -13.64 -15.17 3.81
C LEU A 106 -14.89 -16.07 3.99
N ALA A 107 -15.79 -15.68 4.89
CA ALA A 107 -16.98 -16.45 5.26
C ALA A 107 -18.24 -16.09 4.45
N HIS A 108 -18.09 -15.26 3.40
CA HIS A 108 -19.17 -14.76 2.55
C HIS A 108 -18.82 -14.89 1.07
#